data_AF-D0TYT7-F1
#
_entry.id   AF-D0TYT7-F1
#
_cell.length_a   1.000
_cell.length_b   1.000
_cell.length_c   1.000
_cell.angle_alpha   90.00
_cell.angle_beta   90.00
_cell.angle_gamma   90.00
#
_symmetry.space_group_name_H-M   'P 1'
#
loop_
_entity.id
_entity.type
_entity.pdbx_description
1 polymer ?
#
loop_
_entity_poly.entity_id
_entity_poly.type
_entity_poly.pdbx_seq_one_letter_code
_entity_poly.pdbx_strand_id
1 'polypeptide(L)'
;MSVVVDQMTHMPIALLEDRSGEALDNWLARNPQIQYITRDRGRCFTEAINRIIPGVTQICDRFHLTKNMTDTMIPEIEKMIRQTKQKLKYEYPDRDTASSLILQDIFNMGDVRHREKLKIYRESLNLKMQGMTIEQTAAHLGKKSRYIYKLIHNRRIGAYLNEQQKTALKYVSELATIISAGCITRNILAQKMGSKISGALIGRITSSLRKMYQQKRKEVKEHNESIENGSKTQRVSQNQIRKYILKGESDNPKLAELYKSSPQIKELLSVCQNFRDMINGNTYDKDIRKWIEKAKATRNMALTNFAYGIEKDWEAVQAAIDIPF
;
A
#
# COMPACT_ATOMS: atom_id res chain seq x y z
N MET A 1 -39.81 -21.17 5.25
CA MET A 1 -40.70 -20.10 5.70
C MET A 1 -40.29 -18.75 5.13
N SER A 2 -41.20 -18.13 4.39
CA SER A 2 -41.08 -16.77 3.86
C SER A 2 -42.36 -16.00 4.23
N VAL A 3 -42.24 -14.71 4.52
CA VAL A 3 -43.39 -13.86 4.79
C VAL A 3 -43.59 -12.91 3.62
N VAL A 4 -44.84 -12.75 3.18
CA VAL A 4 -45.23 -11.71 2.25
C VAL A 4 -45.88 -10.60 3.06
N VAL A 5 -45.39 -9.38 2.86
CA VAL A 5 -45.84 -8.19 3.57
C VAL A 5 -46.36 -7.21 2.54
N ASP A 6 -47.50 -6.59 2.82
CA ASP A 6 -47.98 -5.48 2.03
C ASP A 6 -47.09 -4.25 2.29
N GLN A 7 -46.53 -3.68 1.23
CA GLN A 7 -45.53 -2.62 1.35
C GLN A 7 -46.10 -1.33 1.95
N MET A 8 -47.40 -1.05 1.76
CA MET A 8 -48.03 0.20 2.18
C MET A 8 -48.49 0.15 3.64
N THR A 9 -49.04 -0.98 4.06
CA THR A 9 -49.60 -1.18 5.40
C THR A 9 -48.59 -1.81 6.36
N HIS A 10 -47.48 -2.35 5.86
CA HIS A 10 -46.50 -3.14 6.61
C HIS A 10 -47.09 -4.37 7.32
N MET A 11 -48.26 -4.83 6.89
CA MET A 11 -48.93 -5.99 7.47
C MET A 11 -48.57 -7.27 6.72
N PRO A 12 -48.28 -8.38 7.43
CA PRO A 12 -48.16 -9.69 6.80
C PRO A 12 -49.46 -10.08 6.11
N ILE A 13 -49.39 -10.42 4.82
CA ILE A 13 -50.55 -10.84 4.00
C ILE A 13 -50.50 -12.32 3.66
N ALA A 14 -49.33 -12.95 3.71
CA ALA A 14 -49.18 -14.39 3.54
C ALA A 14 -47.96 -14.91 4.27
N LEU A 15 -48.05 -16.17 4.67
CA LEU A 15 -46.96 -16.92 5.28
C LEU A 15 -46.76 -18.19 4.47
N LEU A 16 -45.61 -18.29 3.80
CA LEU A 16 -45.26 -19.40 2.93
C LEU A 16 -44.45 -20.39 3.76
N GLU A 17 -44.88 -21.65 3.79
CA GLU A 17 -44.34 -22.67 4.70
C GLU A 17 -42.86 -22.99 4.40
N ASP A 18 -42.46 -22.98 3.13
CA ASP A 18 -41.09 -23.26 2.71
C ASP A 18 -40.38 -22.02 2.11
N ARG A 19 -39.07 -22.17 1.89
CA ARG A 19 -38.28 -21.23 1.06
C ARG A 19 -38.03 -21.81 -0.34
N SER A 20 -38.53 -23.02 -0.60
CA SER A 20 -38.47 -23.66 -1.91
C SER A 20 -39.35 -22.89 -2.88
N GLY A 21 -39.01 -22.94 -4.17
CA GLY A 21 -39.72 -22.18 -5.18
C GLY A 21 -41.22 -22.49 -5.25
N GLU A 22 -41.68 -23.68 -4.84
CA GLU A 22 -43.05 -24.13 -5.10
C GLU A 22 -44.14 -23.37 -4.34
N ALA A 23 -43.96 -23.10 -3.03
CA ALA A 23 -44.96 -22.32 -2.29
C ALA A 23 -45.02 -20.86 -2.79
N LEU A 24 -43.86 -20.30 -3.13
CA LEU A 24 -43.76 -18.97 -3.72
C LEU A 24 -44.38 -18.93 -5.12
N ASP A 25 -44.11 -19.92 -5.97
CA ASP A 25 -44.65 -20.02 -7.33
C ASP A 25 -46.18 -20.05 -7.30
N ASN A 26 -46.75 -20.91 -6.46
CA ASN A 26 -48.20 -21.02 -6.29
C ASN A 26 -48.82 -19.71 -5.79
N TRP A 27 -48.14 -19.00 -4.88
CA TRP A 27 -48.63 -17.72 -4.39
C TRP A 27 -48.55 -16.63 -5.46
N LEU A 28 -47.45 -16.54 -6.20
CA LEU A 28 -47.29 -15.58 -7.31
C LEU A 28 -48.29 -15.83 -8.43
N ALA A 29 -48.53 -17.09 -8.80
CA ALA A 29 -49.50 -17.47 -9.85
C ALA A 29 -50.93 -17.06 -9.50
N ARG A 30 -51.28 -17.07 -8.20
CA ARG A 30 -52.59 -16.60 -7.71
C ARG A 30 -52.70 -15.08 -7.59
N ASN A 31 -51.58 -14.36 -7.71
CA ASN A 31 -51.53 -12.91 -7.56
C ASN A 31 -50.89 -12.21 -8.78
N PRO A 32 -51.42 -12.39 -10.01
CA PRO A 32 -50.86 -11.80 -11.22
C PRO A 32 -51.00 -10.27 -11.28
N GLN A 33 -51.80 -9.67 -10.40
CA GLN A 33 -52.01 -8.22 -10.31
C GLN A 33 -50.82 -7.45 -9.71
N ILE A 34 -49.83 -8.16 -9.12
CA ILE A 34 -48.68 -7.52 -8.48
C ILE A 34 -47.79 -6.86 -9.53
N GLN A 35 -47.51 -5.57 -9.36
CA GLN A 35 -46.67 -4.78 -10.27
C GLN A 35 -45.26 -4.55 -9.74
N TYR A 36 -45.08 -4.54 -8.41
CA TYR A 36 -43.81 -4.31 -7.73
C TYR A 36 -43.57 -5.36 -6.66
N ILE A 37 -42.35 -5.90 -6.59
CA ILE A 37 -41.93 -6.82 -5.53
C ILE A 37 -40.59 -6.36 -4.95
N THR A 38 -40.59 -6.05 -3.66
CA THR A 38 -39.37 -5.90 -2.87
C THR A 38 -38.93 -7.27 -2.36
N ARG A 39 -37.66 -7.64 -2.61
CA ARG A 39 -37.11 -8.94 -2.21
C ARG A 39 -35.67 -8.86 -1.73
N ASP A 40 -35.28 -9.87 -0.94
CA ASP A 40 -33.87 -10.17 -0.74
C ASP A 40 -33.21 -10.64 -2.05
N ARG A 41 -31.89 -10.67 -2.07
CA ARG A 41 -31.06 -11.10 -3.21
C ARG A 41 -30.89 -12.63 -3.30
N GLY A 42 -31.74 -13.37 -2.60
CA GLY A 42 -31.77 -14.83 -2.65
C GLY A 42 -32.16 -15.31 -4.05
N ARG A 43 -31.32 -16.17 -4.64
CA ARG A 43 -31.50 -16.70 -6.00
C ARG A 43 -32.87 -17.35 -6.23
N CYS A 44 -33.42 -18.02 -5.21
CA CYS A 44 -34.74 -18.65 -5.30
C CYS A 44 -35.86 -17.64 -5.57
N PHE A 45 -35.80 -16.43 -5.02
CA PHE A 45 -36.80 -15.38 -5.27
C PHE A 45 -36.71 -14.87 -6.70
N THR A 46 -35.50 -14.55 -7.17
CA THR A 46 -35.28 -14.07 -8.54
C THR A 46 -35.75 -15.10 -9.57
N GLU A 47 -35.41 -16.37 -9.38
CA GLU A 47 -35.81 -17.44 -10.32
C GLU A 47 -37.32 -17.69 -10.34
N ALA A 48 -37.97 -17.71 -9.16
CA ALA A 48 -39.41 -17.87 -9.06
C ALA A 48 -40.17 -16.71 -9.71
N ILE A 49 -39.78 -15.47 -9.40
CA ILE A 49 -40.42 -14.27 -9.94
C ILE A 49 -40.27 -14.21 -11.47
N ASN A 50 -39.05 -14.44 -11.99
CA ASN A 50 -38.80 -14.46 -13.43
C ASN A 50 -39.58 -15.56 -14.16
N ARG A 51 -39.81 -16.70 -13.50
CA ARG A 51 -40.55 -17.82 -14.08
C ARG A 51 -42.06 -17.56 -14.12
N ILE A 52 -42.63 -17.00 -13.05
CA ILE A 52 -44.09 -16.95 -12.86
C ILE A 52 -44.70 -15.62 -13.26
N ILE A 53 -44.04 -14.50 -12.97
CA ILE A 53 -44.53 -13.15 -13.28
C ILE A 53 -43.38 -12.27 -13.83
N PRO A 54 -42.80 -12.60 -14.99
CA PRO A 54 -41.62 -11.92 -15.53
C PRO A 54 -41.80 -10.41 -15.78
N GLY A 55 -43.04 -9.93 -15.90
CA GLY A 55 -43.34 -8.50 -16.13
C GLY A 55 -43.31 -7.63 -14.86
N VAL A 56 -43.10 -8.22 -13.67
CA VAL A 56 -43.10 -7.47 -12.42
C VAL A 56 -41.81 -6.69 -12.24
N THR A 57 -41.92 -5.45 -11.72
CA THR A 57 -40.73 -4.68 -11.36
C THR A 57 -40.17 -5.22 -10.04
N GLN A 58 -38.99 -5.83 -10.13
CA GLN A 58 -38.27 -6.33 -8.95
C GLN A 58 -37.44 -5.23 -8.32
N ILE A 59 -37.46 -5.16 -6.99
CA ILE A 59 -36.77 -4.16 -6.18
C ILE A 59 -35.96 -4.90 -5.13
N CYS A 60 -34.66 -4.60 -5.07
CA CYS A 60 -33.83 -5.13 -3.99
C CYS A 60 -34.19 -4.46 -2.67
N ASP A 61 -34.28 -5.27 -1.62
CA ASP A 61 -34.43 -4.79 -0.25
C ASP A 61 -33.21 -3.95 0.18
N ARG A 62 -33.44 -2.68 0.51
CA ARG A 62 -32.40 -1.71 0.87
C ARG A 62 -31.64 -2.07 2.14
N PHE A 63 -32.31 -2.71 3.11
CA PHE A 63 -31.68 -3.16 4.34
C PHE A 63 -30.65 -4.25 4.03
N HIS A 64 -31.00 -5.22 3.18
CA HIS A 64 -30.07 -6.28 2.78
C HIS A 64 -28.89 -5.74 1.98
N LEU A 65 -29.11 -4.76 1.08
CA LEU A 65 -28.01 -4.09 0.37
C LEU A 65 -27.03 -3.41 1.33
N THR A 66 -27.55 -2.64 2.28
CA THR A 66 -26.73 -1.91 3.26
C THR A 66 -26.02 -2.88 4.21
N LYS A 67 -26.73 -3.89 4.70
CA LYS A 67 -26.19 -4.93 5.59
C LYS A 67 -25.06 -5.69 4.90
N ASN A 68 -25.29 -6.22 3.69
CA ASN A 68 -24.28 -6.96 2.95
C ASN A 68 -23.03 -6.12 2.66
N MET A 69 -23.20 -4.84 2.30
CA MET A 69 -22.07 -3.92 2.16
C MET A 69 -21.30 -3.78 3.48
N THR A 70 -21.99 -3.45 4.58
CA THR A 70 -21.32 -3.22 5.86
C THR A 70 -20.63 -4.47 6.41
N ASP A 71 -21.29 -5.63 6.35
CA ASP A 71 -20.74 -6.90 6.83
C ASP A 71 -19.51 -7.33 6.00
N THR A 72 -19.46 -6.98 4.72
CA THR A 72 -18.28 -7.24 3.86
C THR A 72 -17.15 -6.23 4.12
N MET A 73 -17.46 -4.94 4.26
CA MET A 73 -16.45 -3.87 4.28
C MET A 73 -15.85 -3.62 5.67
N ILE A 74 -16.62 -3.81 6.75
CA ILE A 74 -16.15 -3.53 8.12
C ILE A 74 -14.92 -4.38 8.49
N PRO A 75 -14.90 -5.72 8.27
CA PRO A 75 -13.73 -6.53 8.57
C PRO A 75 -12.50 -6.15 7.75
N GLU A 76 -12.70 -5.78 6.47
CA GLU A 76 -11.62 -5.35 5.57
C GLU A 76 -11.01 -4.03 6.04
N ILE A 77 -11.84 -3.04 6.36
CA ILE A 77 -11.36 -1.76 6.92
C ILE A 77 -10.65 -2.00 8.25
N GLU A 78 -11.22 -2.82 9.14
CA GLU A 78 -10.57 -3.16 10.41
C GLU A 78 -9.18 -3.81 10.19
N LYS A 79 -9.09 -4.74 9.24
CA LYS A 79 -7.83 -5.38 8.86
C LYS A 79 -6.82 -4.38 8.32
N MET A 80 -7.24 -3.46 7.43
CA MET A 80 -6.37 -2.39 6.92
C MET A 80 -5.87 -1.47 8.04
N ILE A 81 -6.75 -1.10 8.99
CA ILE A 81 -6.39 -0.32 10.19
C ILE A 81 -5.42 -1.08 11.11
N ARG A 82 -5.50 -2.42 11.15
CA ARG A 82 -4.52 -3.24 11.89
C ARG A 82 -3.20 -3.33 11.12
N GLN A 83 -3.22 -3.39 9.79
CA GLN A 83 -2.03 -3.51 8.95
C GLN A 83 -1.20 -2.23 8.85
N THR A 84 -1.79 -1.05 9.04
CA THR A 84 -1.01 0.20 9.22
C THR A 84 -0.08 0.15 10.45
N LYS A 85 -0.24 -0.84 11.34
CA LYS A 85 0.63 -1.10 12.50
C LYS A 85 1.83 -2.00 12.20
N GLN A 86 2.25 -2.20 10.96
CA GLN A 86 3.44 -3.01 10.69
C GLN A 86 4.69 -2.32 11.24
N LYS A 87 5.39 -3.02 12.14
CA LYS A 87 6.71 -2.60 12.62
C LYS A 87 7.68 -2.66 11.46
N LEU A 88 8.43 -1.59 11.25
CA LEU A 88 9.52 -1.59 10.28
C LEU A 88 10.65 -2.48 10.81
N LYS A 89 11.22 -3.29 9.92
CA LYS A 89 12.43 -4.05 10.19
C LYS A 89 13.64 -3.16 9.91
N TYR A 90 14.59 -3.14 10.82
CA TYR A 90 15.88 -2.52 10.55
C TYR A 90 16.74 -3.46 9.71
N GLU A 91 17.14 -2.99 8.53
CA GLU A 91 17.97 -3.75 7.60
C GLU A 91 19.40 -3.19 7.58
N TYR A 92 20.36 -4.10 7.65
CA TYR A 92 21.78 -3.79 7.46
C TYR A 92 22.07 -3.65 5.96
N PRO A 93 23.15 -2.94 5.56
CA PRO A 93 23.52 -2.89 4.15
C PRO A 93 23.87 -4.29 3.68
N ASP A 94 23.48 -4.62 2.44
CA ASP A 94 24.07 -5.76 1.75
C ASP A 94 25.58 -5.53 1.53
N ARG A 95 26.27 -6.59 1.09
CA ARG A 95 27.72 -6.57 0.90
C ARG A 95 28.18 -5.56 -0.16
N ASP A 96 27.42 -5.35 -1.22
CA ASP A 96 27.79 -4.47 -2.33
C ASP A 96 27.58 -3.00 -1.94
N THR A 97 26.48 -2.70 -1.27
CA THR A 97 26.18 -1.41 -0.65
C THR A 97 27.25 -1.06 0.38
N ALA A 98 27.60 -1.99 1.27
CA ALA A 98 28.65 -1.77 2.27
C ALA A 98 30.01 -1.51 1.61
N SER A 99 30.39 -2.30 0.61
CA SER A 99 31.65 -2.13 -0.13
C SER A 99 31.71 -0.77 -0.82
N SER A 100 30.63 -0.37 -1.48
CA SER A 100 30.53 0.89 -2.24
C SER A 100 30.70 2.11 -1.32
N LEU A 101 30.02 2.10 -0.17
CA LEU A 101 30.11 3.18 0.82
C LEU A 101 31.51 3.27 1.46
N ILE A 102 32.15 2.11 1.76
CA ILE A 102 33.52 2.09 2.26
C ILE A 102 34.49 2.65 1.22
N LEU A 103 34.35 2.24 -0.05
CA LEU A 103 35.17 2.75 -1.15
C LEU A 103 35.02 4.27 -1.29
N GLN A 104 33.80 4.79 -1.19
CA GLN A 104 33.56 6.22 -1.21
C GLN A 104 34.32 6.96 -0.10
N ASP A 105 34.25 6.47 1.14
CA ASP A 105 34.98 7.06 2.27
C ASP A 105 36.51 6.95 2.07
N ILE A 106 37.02 5.84 1.53
CA ILE A 106 38.45 5.68 1.19
C ILE A 106 38.88 6.73 0.16
N PHE A 107 38.14 6.91 -0.93
CA PHE A 107 38.50 7.88 -1.97
C PHE A 107 38.32 9.34 -1.53
N ASN A 108 37.51 9.59 -0.51
CA ASN A 108 37.34 10.89 0.13
C ASN A 108 38.39 11.18 1.23
N MET A 109 39.40 10.33 1.40
CA MET A 109 40.55 10.63 2.26
C MET A 109 41.55 11.59 1.59
N GLY A 110 42.45 12.17 2.39
CA GLY A 110 43.47 13.09 1.92
C GLY A 110 42.99 14.55 1.89
N ASP A 111 43.82 15.45 1.37
CA ASP A 111 43.48 16.87 1.23
C ASP A 111 42.55 17.15 0.04
N VAL A 112 42.12 18.41 -0.10
CA VAL A 112 41.20 18.85 -1.17
C VAL A 112 41.76 18.54 -2.57
N ARG A 113 43.05 18.78 -2.80
CA ARG A 113 43.69 18.61 -4.12
C ARG A 113 43.78 17.13 -4.48
N HIS A 114 44.11 16.28 -3.49
CA HIS A 114 44.16 14.83 -3.63
C HIS A 114 42.80 14.25 -4.00
N ARG A 115 41.75 14.64 -3.27
CA ARG A 115 40.37 14.19 -3.52
C ARG A 115 39.87 14.59 -4.90
N GLU A 116 40.10 15.84 -5.29
CA GLU A 116 39.72 16.34 -6.63
C GLU A 116 40.44 15.56 -7.73
N LYS A 117 41.74 15.29 -7.57
CA LYS A 117 42.50 14.48 -8.52
C LYS A 117 41.97 13.06 -8.65
N LEU A 118 41.62 12.40 -7.54
CA LEU A 118 41.03 11.06 -7.55
C LEU A 118 39.63 11.05 -8.17
N LYS A 119 38.83 12.08 -7.90
CA LYS A 119 37.51 12.27 -8.52
C LYS A 119 37.64 12.35 -10.04
N ILE A 120 38.49 13.26 -10.54
CA ILE A 120 38.71 13.42 -11.98
C ILE A 120 39.23 12.12 -12.59
N TYR A 121 40.16 11.41 -11.93
CA TYR A 121 40.67 10.12 -12.42
C TYR A 121 39.55 9.08 -12.59
N ARG A 122 38.68 8.92 -11.58
CA ARG A 122 37.57 7.95 -11.60
C ARG A 122 36.53 8.31 -12.66
N GLU A 123 36.12 9.58 -12.73
CA GLU A 123 35.16 10.06 -13.74
C GLU A 123 35.73 9.89 -15.15
N SER A 124 37.02 10.18 -15.35
CA SER A 124 37.69 9.97 -16.64
C SER A 124 37.72 8.50 -17.07
N LEU A 125 37.93 7.56 -16.14
CA LEU A 125 37.86 6.13 -16.45
C LEU A 125 36.44 5.68 -16.79
N ASN A 126 35.43 6.15 -16.06
CA ASN A 126 34.03 5.83 -16.33
C ASN A 126 33.59 6.31 -17.71
N LEU A 127 33.91 7.56 -18.08
CA LEU A 127 33.58 8.12 -19.39
C LEU A 127 34.31 7.38 -20.52
N LYS A 128 35.57 6.99 -20.29
CA LYS A 128 36.31 6.14 -21.23
C LYS A 128 35.68 4.75 -21.38
N MET A 129 35.21 4.13 -20.28
CA MET A 129 34.48 2.85 -20.34
C MET A 129 33.16 2.98 -21.09
N GLN A 130 32.53 4.15 -21.11
CA GLN A 130 31.36 4.47 -21.92
C GLN A 130 31.69 4.77 -23.39
N GLY A 131 32.96 4.63 -23.81
CA GLY A 131 33.41 4.80 -25.18
C GLY A 131 33.79 6.23 -25.57
N MET A 132 33.82 7.18 -24.63
CA MET A 132 34.22 8.55 -24.94
C MET A 132 35.73 8.67 -25.24
N THR A 133 36.08 9.55 -26.19
CA THR A 133 37.48 9.90 -26.45
C THR A 133 38.07 10.75 -25.33
N ILE A 134 39.39 10.94 -25.34
CA ILE A 134 40.08 11.77 -24.35
C ILE A 134 39.65 13.23 -24.47
N GLU A 135 39.44 13.72 -25.70
CA GLU A 135 38.97 15.08 -25.98
C GLU A 135 37.56 15.30 -25.44
N GLN A 136 36.65 14.37 -25.70
CA GLN A 136 35.27 14.42 -25.19
C GLN A 136 35.23 14.37 -23.66
N THR A 137 36.01 13.46 -23.06
CA THR A 137 36.15 13.34 -21.60
C THR A 137 36.69 14.64 -20.99
N ALA A 138 37.71 15.23 -21.60
CA ALA A 138 38.32 16.46 -21.13
C ALA A 138 37.36 17.66 -21.21
N ALA A 139 36.60 17.77 -22.31
CA ALA A 139 35.55 18.77 -22.45
C ALA A 139 34.44 18.58 -21.39
N HIS A 140 33.98 17.34 -21.17
CA HIS A 140 32.95 17.03 -20.17
C HIS A 140 33.38 17.40 -18.75
N LEU A 141 34.64 17.17 -18.40
CA LEU A 141 35.18 17.45 -17.06
C LEU A 141 35.76 18.88 -16.91
N GLY A 142 35.71 19.70 -17.96
CA GLY A 142 36.28 21.05 -17.98
C GLY A 142 37.80 21.08 -17.76
N LYS A 143 38.53 20.08 -18.27
CA LYS A 143 40.01 19.95 -18.15
C LYS A 143 40.66 19.94 -19.53
N LYS A 144 41.99 20.09 -19.56
CA LYS A 144 42.78 19.97 -20.80
C LYS A 144 42.97 18.50 -21.19
N SER A 145 42.86 18.15 -22.47
CA SER A 145 43.04 16.76 -22.96
C SER A 145 44.38 16.15 -22.54
N ARG A 146 45.47 16.93 -22.58
CA ARG A 146 46.80 16.49 -22.10
C ARG A 146 46.82 16.14 -20.61
N TYR A 147 46.01 16.83 -19.79
CA TYR A 147 45.90 16.54 -18.36
C TYR A 147 45.18 15.21 -18.14
N ILE A 148 44.03 14.99 -18.81
CA ILE A 148 43.29 13.73 -18.74
C ILE A 148 44.15 12.56 -19.24
N TYR A 149 44.82 12.72 -20.39
CA TYR A 149 45.75 11.72 -20.91
C TYR A 149 46.82 11.33 -19.87
N LYS A 150 47.52 12.31 -19.29
CA LYS A 150 48.54 12.04 -18.25
C LYS A 150 47.97 11.39 -16.99
N LEU A 151 46.69 11.63 -16.71
CA LEU A 151 46.01 11.15 -15.51
C LEU A 151 45.60 9.68 -15.65
N ILE A 152 45.10 9.25 -16.81
CA ILE A 152 44.57 7.88 -17.00
C ILE A 152 45.44 6.95 -17.84
N HIS A 153 46.39 7.47 -18.63
CA HIS A 153 47.20 6.65 -19.53
C HIS A 153 48.30 5.89 -18.77
N ASN A 154 48.34 4.56 -18.93
CA ASN A 154 49.32 3.62 -18.33
C ASN A 154 49.52 3.75 -16.81
N ARG A 155 48.55 4.33 -16.08
CA ARG A 155 48.64 4.53 -14.64
C ARG A 155 47.49 3.85 -13.91
N ARG A 156 47.84 2.92 -13.03
CA ARG A 156 46.90 2.27 -12.11
C ARG A 156 46.50 3.23 -10.99
N ILE A 157 45.29 3.09 -10.46
CA ILE A 157 44.75 3.96 -9.40
C ILE A 157 45.69 4.05 -8.18
N GLY A 158 46.40 2.95 -7.85
CA GLY A 158 47.35 2.89 -6.75
C GLY A 158 48.49 3.92 -6.80
N ALA A 159 48.85 4.42 -7.99
CA ALA A 159 49.84 5.48 -8.15
C ALA A 159 49.38 6.84 -7.59
N TYR A 160 48.07 6.99 -7.37
CA TYR A 160 47.44 8.22 -6.87
C TYR A 160 46.89 8.08 -5.45
N LEU A 161 47.06 6.93 -4.81
CA LEU A 161 46.57 6.68 -3.46
C LEU A 161 47.67 6.88 -2.43
N ASN A 162 47.30 7.39 -1.26
CA ASN A 162 48.20 7.39 -0.09
C ASN A 162 48.23 6.00 0.58
N GLU A 163 49.20 5.80 1.48
CA GLU A 163 49.40 4.49 2.13
C GLU A 163 48.21 4.01 2.96
N GLN A 164 47.49 4.93 3.59
CA GLN A 164 46.27 4.57 4.34
C GLN A 164 45.15 4.10 3.41
N GLN A 165 44.98 4.74 2.25
CA GLN A 165 44.02 4.33 1.22
C GLN A 165 44.39 2.96 0.64
N LYS A 166 45.67 2.74 0.29
CA LYS A 166 46.16 1.44 -0.20
C LYS A 166 45.93 0.32 0.82
N THR A 167 46.18 0.60 2.10
CA THR A 167 45.94 -0.34 3.18
C THR A 167 44.46 -0.65 3.33
N ALA A 168 43.60 0.37 3.34
CA ALA A 168 42.16 0.21 3.49
C ALA A 168 41.54 -0.62 2.34
N LEU A 169 42.00 -0.40 1.09
CA LEU A 169 41.49 -1.12 -0.08
C LEU A 169 41.63 -2.64 0.02
N LYS A 170 42.69 -3.14 0.68
CA LYS A 170 42.93 -4.58 0.87
C LYS A 170 41.83 -5.27 1.69
N TYR A 171 41.14 -4.52 2.55
CA TYR A 171 40.22 -5.06 3.54
C TYR A 171 38.74 -4.69 3.31
N VAL A 172 38.42 -4.04 2.18
CA VAL A 172 37.04 -3.60 1.87
C VAL A 172 36.08 -4.79 1.86
N SER A 173 36.44 -5.89 1.18
CA SER A 173 35.56 -7.07 1.07
C SER A 173 35.32 -7.74 2.43
N GLU A 174 36.35 -7.84 3.27
CA GLU A 174 36.24 -8.44 4.62
C GLU A 174 35.36 -7.56 5.52
N LEU A 175 35.60 -6.24 5.53
CA LEU A 175 34.77 -5.28 6.26
C LEU A 175 33.31 -5.30 5.78
N ALA A 176 33.07 -5.32 4.47
CA ALA A 176 31.73 -5.37 3.92
C ALA A 176 30.98 -6.63 4.35
N THR A 177 31.66 -7.78 4.38
CA THR A 177 31.08 -9.06 4.84
C THR A 177 30.70 -9.00 6.32
N ILE A 178 31.56 -8.41 7.16
CA ILE A 178 31.27 -8.24 8.59
C ILE A 178 30.07 -7.31 8.79
N ILE A 179 30.01 -6.20 8.06
CA ILE A 179 28.92 -5.21 8.17
C ILE A 179 27.60 -5.81 7.70
N SER A 180 27.58 -6.53 6.57
CA SER A 180 26.36 -7.17 6.06
C SER A 180 25.82 -8.25 7.00
N ALA A 181 26.69 -8.84 7.83
CA ALA A 181 26.31 -9.77 8.90
C ALA A 181 25.79 -9.06 10.18
N GLY A 182 25.58 -7.75 10.15
CA GLY A 182 24.99 -6.98 11.26
C GLY A 182 25.99 -6.30 12.19
N CYS A 183 27.30 -6.42 11.93
CA CYS A 183 28.35 -5.87 12.78
C CYS A 183 28.84 -4.53 12.27
N ILE A 184 28.22 -3.43 12.70
CA ILE A 184 28.47 -2.09 12.14
C ILE A 184 29.21 -1.13 13.08
N THR A 185 29.33 -1.43 14.37
CA THR A 185 29.96 -0.52 15.33
C THR A 185 31.48 -0.56 15.22
N ARG A 186 32.14 0.59 15.47
CA ARG A 186 33.61 0.71 15.34
C ARG A 186 34.36 -0.31 16.19
N ASN A 187 33.91 -0.55 17.42
CA ASN A 187 34.57 -1.46 18.35
C ASN A 187 34.46 -2.91 17.88
N ILE A 188 33.29 -3.34 17.42
CA ILE A 188 33.07 -4.70 16.90
C ILE A 188 33.87 -4.91 15.60
N LEU A 189 33.89 -3.90 14.71
CA LEU A 189 34.70 -3.95 13.50
C LEU A 189 36.18 -4.07 13.82
N ALA A 190 36.69 -3.27 14.77
CA ALA A 190 38.09 -3.34 15.19
C ALA A 190 38.43 -4.70 15.83
N GLN A 191 37.54 -5.24 16.66
CA GLN A 191 37.73 -6.56 17.27
C GLN A 191 37.79 -7.66 16.20
N LYS A 192 36.86 -7.68 15.24
CA LYS A 192 36.81 -8.70 14.18
C LYS A 192 37.95 -8.58 13.16
N MET A 193 38.44 -7.36 12.92
CA MET A 193 39.59 -7.13 12.04
C MET A 193 40.95 -7.36 12.73
N GLY A 194 40.98 -7.42 14.06
CA GLY A 194 42.20 -7.60 14.84
C GLY A 194 43.26 -6.53 14.55
N SER A 195 44.52 -6.94 14.44
CA SER A 195 45.67 -6.07 14.15
C SER A 195 45.87 -5.79 12.65
N LYS A 196 45.03 -6.31 11.75
CA LYS A 196 45.19 -6.17 10.28
C LYS A 196 45.11 -4.73 9.78
N ILE A 197 44.32 -3.90 10.46
CA ILE A 197 44.07 -2.50 10.12
C ILE A 197 43.76 -1.72 11.40
N SER A 198 44.28 -0.49 11.52
CA SER A 198 44.12 0.28 12.75
C SER A 198 42.66 0.67 12.99
N GLY A 199 42.20 0.61 14.25
CA GLY A 199 40.84 1.01 14.62
C GLY A 199 40.51 2.48 14.30
N ALA A 200 41.53 3.34 14.19
CA ALA A 200 41.38 4.71 13.69
C ALA A 200 41.04 4.76 12.19
N LEU A 201 41.73 3.96 11.37
CA LEU A 201 41.46 3.87 9.95
C LEU A 201 40.10 3.21 9.68
N ILE A 202 39.74 2.12 10.37
CA ILE A 202 38.40 1.52 10.32
C ILE A 202 37.33 2.58 10.62
N GLY A 203 37.54 3.36 11.70
CA GLY A 203 36.60 4.40 12.10
C GLY A 203 36.38 5.45 11.03
N ARG A 204 37.45 5.82 10.30
CA ARG A 204 37.42 6.81 9.22
C ARG A 204 36.71 6.28 7.97
N ILE A 205 37.06 5.07 7.51
CA ILE A 205 36.55 4.50 6.24
C ILE A 205 35.14 3.92 6.35
N THR A 206 34.59 3.83 7.56
CA THR A 206 33.19 3.42 7.80
C THR A 206 32.34 4.54 8.38
N SER A 207 32.87 5.78 8.42
CA SER A 207 32.23 6.90 9.12
C SER A 207 30.87 7.26 8.52
N SER A 208 30.80 7.43 7.19
CA SER A 208 29.58 7.83 6.51
C SER A 208 28.53 6.73 6.57
N LEU A 209 28.95 5.47 6.33
CA LEU A 209 28.11 4.29 6.46
C LEU A 209 27.52 4.18 7.88
N ARG A 210 28.35 4.29 8.92
CA ARG A 210 27.89 4.18 10.32
C ARG A 210 26.89 5.28 10.69
N LYS A 211 27.13 6.52 10.27
CA LYS A 211 26.20 7.64 10.48
C LYS A 211 24.86 7.41 9.78
N MET A 212 24.89 7.01 8.50
CA MET A 212 23.69 6.73 7.72
C MET A 212 22.85 5.63 8.36
N TYR A 213 23.48 4.52 8.76
CA TYR A 213 22.76 3.38 9.33
C TYR A 213 22.38 3.57 10.81
N GLN A 214 23.04 4.47 11.54
CA GLN A 214 22.57 4.94 12.84
C GLN A 214 21.29 5.76 12.69
N GLN A 215 21.22 6.64 11.69
CA GLN A 215 20.03 7.43 11.38
C GLN A 215 18.85 6.54 10.96
N LYS A 216 19.06 5.59 10.04
CA LYS A 216 18.06 4.58 9.67
C LYS A 216 17.55 3.79 10.89
N ARG A 217 18.45 3.43 11.82
CA ARG A 217 18.07 2.71 13.05
C ARG A 217 17.19 3.56 13.96
N LYS A 218 17.48 4.87 14.06
CA LYS A 218 16.68 5.82 14.82
C LYS A 218 15.27 5.96 14.23
N GLU A 219 15.17 6.14 12.92
CA GLU A 219 13.89 6.25 12.20
C GLU A 219 13.02 5.00 12.38
N VAL A 220 13.60 3.81 12.25
CA VAL A 220 12.90 2.53 12.49
C VAL A 220 12.42 2.42 13.94
N LYS A 221 13.25 2.85 14.91
CA LYS A 221 12.89 2.85 16.32
C LYS A 221 11.72 3.79 16.60
N GLU A 222 11.79 5.03 16.13
CA GLU A 222 10.75 6.04 16.30
C GLU A 222 9.41 5.61 15.68
N HIS A 223 9.46 5.03 14.48
CA HIS A 223 8.27 4.43 13.85
C HIS A 223 7.70 3.29 14.69
N ASN A 224 8.53 2.37 15.17
CA ASN A 224 8.05 1.23 15.95
C ASN A 224 7.49 1.65 17.31
N GLU A 225 8.08 2.66 17.96
CA GLU A 225 7.59 3.25 19.21
C GLU A 225 6.26 3.99 19.00
N SER A 226 6.08 4.70 17.89
CA SER A 226 4.81 5.37 17.58
C SER A 226 3.68 4.36 17.35
N ILE A 227 3.98 3.22 16.69
CA ILE A 227 3.04 2.10 16.56
C ILE A 227 2.69 1.48 17.93
N GLU A 228 3.68 1.27 18.80
CA GLU A 228 3.49 0.65 20.11
C GLU A 228 2.68 1.54 21.06
N ASN A 229 3.00 2.83 21.10
CA ASN A 229 2.29 3.82 21.89
C ASN A 229 0.88 4.09 21.32
N GLY A 230 0.72 4.16 20.00
CA GLY A 230 -0.59 4.29 19.34
C GLY A 230 -1.46 3.04 19.41
N SER A 231 -0.90 1.88 19.80
CA SER A 231 -1.65 0.66 20.07
C SER A 231 -2.30 0.65 21.46
N LYS A 232 -1.76 1.42 22.43
CA LYS A 232 -2.31 1.52 23.78
C LYS A 232 -3.51 2.47 23.87
N THR A 233 -3.66 3.43 22.94
CA THR A 233 -4.57 4.57 23.13
C THR A 233 -5.88 4.56 22.34
N GLN A 234 -6.08 3.77 21.28
CA GLN A 234 -7.42 3.66 20.66
C GLN A 234 -7.49 2.52 19.63
N ARG A 235 -8.28 1.49 19.93
CA ARG A 235 -8.73 0.49 18.96
C ARG A 235 -10.00 1.01 18.32
N VAL A 236 -10.03 1.16 16.99
CA VAL A 236 -11.29 1.47 16.29
C VAL A 236 -12.13 0.20 16.29
N SER A 237 -13.33 0.24 16.88
CA SER A 237 -14.23 -0.91 16.91
C SER A 237 -15.00 -1.05 15.60
N GLN A 238 -15.46 -2.26 15.29
CA GLN A 238 -16.34 -2.51 14.14
C GLN A 238 -17.60 -1.63 14.17
N ASN A 239 -18.17 -1.38 15.35
CA ASN A 239 -19.32 -0.48 15.51
C ASN A 239 -18.98 0.98 15.16
N GLN A 240 -17.76 1.45 15.45
CA GLN A 240 -17.31 2.79 15.05
C GLN A 240 -17.14 2.90 13.53
N ILE A 241 -16.60 1.87 12.88
CA ILE A 241 -16.50 1.80 11.41
C ILE A 241 -17.91 1.80 10.80
N ARG A 242 -18.82 0.97 11.34
CA ARG A 242 -20.22 0.92 10.92
C ARG A 242 -20.91 2.28 11.04
N LYS A 243 -20.77 2.96 12.19
CA LYS A 243 -21.33 4.30 12.42
C LYS A 243 -20.79 5.29 11.38
N TYR A 244 -19.51 5.21 11.05
CA TYR A 244 -18.90 6.10 10.06
C TYR A 244 -19.40 5.86 8.63
N ILE A 245 -19.54 4.60 8.22
CA ILE A 245 -20.12 4.25 6.91
C ILE A 245 -21.57 4.73 6.84
N LEU A 246 -22.38 4.45 7.87
CA LEU A 246 -23.82 4.72 7.85
C LEU A 246 -24.21 6.17 8.14
N LYS A 247 -23.48 6.88 8.99
CA LYS A 247 -23.80 8.26 9.42
C LYS A 247 -22.85 9.31 8.87
N GLY A 248 -21.68 8.92 8.34
CA GLY A 248 -20.66 9.87 7.88
C GLY A 248 -19.79 10.46 9.01
N GLU A 249 -20.10 10.15 10.27
CA GLU A 249 -19.45 10.75 11.44
C GLU A 249 -18.84 9.68 12.36
N SER A 250 -17.72 10.01 13.00
CA SER A 250 -17.10 9.20 14.04
C SER A 250 -16.56 10.08 15.16
N ASP A 251 -16.89 9.70 16.38
CA ASP A 251 -16.34 10.31 17.60
C ASP A 251 -14.89 9.82 17.88
N ASN A 252 -14.36 8.92 17.03
CA ASN A 252 -13.02 8.38 17.18
C ASN A 252 -12.02 9.20 16.34
N PRO A 253 -11.12 9.99 16.96
CA PRO A 253 -10.17 10.83 16.25
C PRO A 253 -9.23 10.02 15.35
N LYS A 254 -8.95 8.76 15.69
CA LYS A 254 -8.12 7.85 14.90
C LYS A 254 -8.76 7.46 13.58
N LEU A 255 -10.07 7.28 13.53
CA LEU A 255 -10.77 6.96 12.28
C LEU A 255 -10.78 8.17 11.35
N ALA A 256 -10.96 9.38 11.91
CA ALA A 256 -10.84 10.63 11.18
C ALA A 256 -9.40 10.88 10.67
N GLU A 257 -8.39 10.57 11.47
CA GLU A 257 -6.99 10.64 11.07
C GLU A 257 -6.69 9.66 9.92
N LEU A 258 -7.10 8.39 10.04
CA LEU A 258 -6.86 7.37 9.02
C LEU A 258 -7.56 7.68 7.70
N TYR A 259 -8.74 8.31 7.75
CA TYR A 259 -9.39 8.86 6.56
C TYR A 259 -8.55 9.94 5.87
N LYS A 260 -7.78 10.74 6.63
CA LYS A 260 -6.89 11.78 6.07
C LYS A 260 -5.55 11.22 5.61
N SER A 261 -4.98 10.25 6.33
CA SER A 261 -3.60 9.79 6.15
C SER A 261 -3.45 8.54 5.29
N SER A 262 -4.49 7.72 5.10
CA SER A 262 -4.45 6.51 4.25
C SER A 262 -5.34 6.65 3.01
N PRO A 263 -4.74 6.83 1.81
CA PRO A 263 -5.49 6.93 0.55
C PRO A 263 -6.40 5.71 0.30
N GLN A 264 -5.95 4.50 0.64
CA GLN A 264 -6.71 3.27 0.42
C GLN A 264 -7.94 3.17 1.34
N ILE A 265 -7.80 3.51 2.62
CA ILE A 265 -8.93 3.53 3.56
C ILE A 265 -9.93 4.62 3.16
N LYS A 266 -9.44 5.79 2.76
CA LYS A 266 -10.26 6.90 2.26
C LYS A 266 -11.08 6.50 1.03
N GLU A 267 -10.44 5.88 0.03
CA GLU A 267 -11.11 5.40 -1.18
C GLU A 267 -12.23 4.42 -0.82
N LEU A 268 -11.92 3.40 -0.02
CA LEU A 268 -12.89 2.37 0.37
C LEU A 268 -14.09 2.96 1.12
N LEU A 269 -13.84 3.81 2.11
CA LEU A 269 -14.91 4.49 2.87
C LEU A 269 -15.76 5.38 1.97
N SER A 270 -15.14 6.13 1.05
CA SER A 270 -15.87 7.00 0.12
C SER A 270 -16.79 6.22 -0.82
N VAL A 271 -16.37 5.05 -1.30
CA VAL A 271 -17.20 4.19 -2.16
C VAL A 271 -18.37 3.61 -1.36
N CYS A 272 -18.15 3.20 -0.11
CA CYS A 272 -19.22 2.71 0.77
C CYS A 272 -20.25 3.80 1.10
N GLN A 273 -19.79 5.01 1.42
CA GLN A 273 -20.66 6.14 1.72
C GLN A 273 -21.47 6.55 0.49
N ASN A 274 -20.85 6.59 -0.69
CA ASN A 274 -21.57 6.89 -1.92
C ASN A 274 -22.63 5.82 -2.23
N PHE A 275 -22.34 4.53 -2.03
CA PHE A 275 -23.35 3.47 -2.16
C PHE A 275 -24.52 3.69 -1.21
N ARG A 276 -24.24 3.95 0.07
CA ARG A 276 -25.28 4.28 1.07
C ARG A 276 -26.13 5.47 0.59
N ASP A 277 -25.50 6.53 0.11
CA ASP A 277 -26.21 7.73 -0.33
C ASP A 277 -27.10 7.45 -1.54
N MET A 278 -26.67 6.58 -2.47
CA MET A 278 -27.53 6.08 -3.55
C MET A 278 -28.75 5.34 -3.02
N ILE A 279 -28.53 4.36 -2.14
CA ILE A 279 -29.62 3.54 -1.58
C ILE A 279 -30.62 4.37 -0.76
N ASN A 280 -30.14 5.40 -0.05
CA ASN A 280 -30.99 6.27 0.76
C ASN A 280 -31.61 7.43 -0.04
N GLY A 281 -31.33 7.56 -1.35
CA GLY A 281 -31.84 8.65 -2.17
C GLY A 281 -31.20 10.03 -1.90
N ASN A 282 -30.05 10.07 -1.22
CA ASN A 282 -29.35 11.29 -0.78
C ASN A 282 -28.30 11.80 -1.79
N THR A 283 -28.36 11.37 -3.04
CA THR A 283 -27.39 11.70 -4.09
C THR A 283 -28.07 12.15 -5.37
N TYR A 284 -27.41 13.08 -6.08
CA TYR A 284 -27.83 13.52 -7.41
C TYR A 284 -27.48 12.50 -8.50
N ASP A 285 -26.34 11.81 -8.38
CA ASP A 285 -25.98 10.73 -9.31
C ASP A 285 -26.55 9.41 -8.80
N LYS A 286 -27.56 8.90 -9.52
CA LYS A 286 -28.32 7.70 -9.17
C LYS A 286 -27.96 6.48 -10.01
N ASP A 287 -27.03 6.59 -10.95
CA ASP A 287 -26.68 5.50 -11.86
C ASP A 287 -25.78 4.47 -11.15
N ILE A 288 -26.36 3.34 -10.73
CA ILE A 288 -25.63 2.28 -10.03
C ILE A 288 -24.49 1.70 -10.86
N ARG A 289 -24.57 1.76 -12.19
CA ARG A 289 -23.52 1.20 -13.06
C ARG A 289 -22.23 2.00 -12.96
N LYS A 290 -22.30 3.32 -12.83
CA LYS A 290 -21.11 4.14 -12.56
C LYS A 290 -20.46 3.77 -11.23
N TRP A 291 -21.29 3.52 -10.21
CA TRP A 291 -20.80 3.08 -8.92
C TRP A 291 -20.12 1.71 -9.01
N ILE A 292 -20.70 0.75 -9.74
CA ILE A 292 -20.12 -0.58 -9.98
C ILE A 292 -18.75 -0.46 -10.65
N GLU A 293 -18.63 0.33 -11.73
CA GLU A 293 -17.35 0.56 -12.42
C GLU A 293 -16.29 1.12 -11.47
N LYS A 294 -16.65 2.14 -10.69
CA LYS A 294 -15.75 2.73 -9.70
C LYS A 294 -15.33 1.72 -8.63
N ALA A 295 -16.27 0.91 -8.12
CA ALA A 295 -16.01 -0.09 -7.10
C ALA A 295 -15.09 -1.21 -7.62
N LYS A 296 -15.29 -1.66 -8.87
CA LYS A 296 -14.43 -2.66 -9.53
C LYS A 296 -13.02 -2.16 -9.81
N ALA A 297 -12.85 -0.87 -10.10
CA ALA A 297 -11.55 -0.26 -10.34
C ALA A 297 -10.69 -0.12 -9.08
N THR A 298 -11.26 -0.31 -7.88
CA THR A 298 -10.50 -0.26 -6.64
C THR A 298 -9.54 -1.44 -6.49
N ARG A 299 -8.49 -1.26 -5.67
CA ARG A 299 -7.55 -2.35 -5.34
C ARG A 299 -8.08 -3.33 -4.28
N ASN A 300 -9.30 -3.14 -3.79
CA ASN A 300 -9.88 -3.95 -2.73
C ASN A 300 -10.74 -5.08 -3.32
N MET A 301 -10.22 -6.30 -3.29
CA MET A 301 -10.89 -7.48 -3.86
C MET A 301 -12.27 -7.77 -3.26
N ALA A 302 -12.49 -7.47 -1.98
CA ALA A 302 -13.80 -7.68 -1.35
C ALA A 302 -14.86 -6.72 -1.91
N LEU A 303 -14.49 -5.45 -2.11
CA LEU A 303 -15.35 -4.45 -2.75
C LEU A 303 -15.60 -4.79 -4.22
N THR A 304 -14.57 -5.21 -4.95
CA THR A 304 -14.70 -5.68 -6.33
C THR A 304 -15.67 -6.86 -6.43
N ASN A 305 -15.55 -7.87 -5.56
CA ASN A 305 -16.45 -9.02 -5.54
C ASN A 305 -17.89 -8.62 -5.16
N PHE A 306 -18.04 -7.71 -4.19
CA PHE A 306 -19.34 -7.15 -3.84
C PHE A 306 -19.97 -6.43 -5.05
N ALA A 307 -19.20 -5.65 -5.80
CA ALA A 307 -19.65 -4.95 -7.00
C ALA A 307 -20.08 -5.91 -8.12
N TYR A 308 -19.34 -6.99 -8.38
CA TYR A 308 -19.78 -8.07 -9.27
C TYR A 308 -21.07 -8.73 -8.79
N GLY A 309 -21.23 -8.87 -7.47
CA GLY A 309 -22.47 -9.31 -6.88
C GLY A 309 -23.62 -8.38 -7.26
N ILE A 310 -23.49 -7.07 -7.01
CA ILE A 310 -24.49 -6.05 -7.33
C ILE A 310 -24.82 -6.04 -8.84
N GLU A 311 -23.81 -6.13 -9.70
CA GLU A 311 -23.96 -6.11 -11.15
C GLU A 311 -24.88 -7.22 -11.68
N LYS A 312 -24.86 -8.42 -11.10
CA LYS A 312 -25.74 -9.52 -11.51
C LYS A 312 -27.23 -9.22 -11.33
N ASP A 313 -27.56 -8.23 -10.49
CA ASP A 313 -28.93 -7.87 -10.10
C ASP A 313 -29.15 -6.36 -10.22
N TRP A 314 -28.41 -5.71 -11.13
CA TRP A 314 -28.28 -4.25 -11.17
C TRP A 314 -29.63 -3.56 -11.43
N GLU A 315 -30.53 -4.16 -12.22
CA GLU A 315 -31.85 -3.60 -12.51
C GLU A 315 -32.69 -3.47 -11.24
N ALA A 316 -32.73 -4.52 -10.41
CA ALA A 316 -33.47 -4.49 -9.15
C ALA A 316 -32.83 -3.58 -8.11
N VAL A 317 -31.50 -3.42 -8.15
CA VAL A 317 -30.78 -2.45 -7.30
C VAL A 317 -31.05 -1.02 -7.76
N GLN A 318 -31.08 -0.76 -9.07
CA GLN A 318 -31.42 0.54 -9.63
C GLN A 318 -32.87 0.89 -9.29
N ALA A 319 -33.81 -0.05 -9.40
CA ALA A 319 -35.20 0.13 -8.98
C ALA A 319 -35.30 0.47 -7.48
N ALA A 320 -34.44 -0.10 -6.63
CA ALA A 320 -34.38 0.26 -5.21
C ALA A 320 -33.87 1.68 -4.95
N ILE A 321 -33.12 2.28 -5.88
CA ILE A 321 -32.67 3.69 -5.81
C ILE A 321 -33.75 4.63 -6.34
N ASP A 322 -34.42 4.23 -7.42
CA ASP A 322 -35.33 5.10 -8.17
C ASP A 322 -36.73 5.17 -7.57
N ILE A 323 -37.21 4.07 -6.97
CA ILE A 323 -38.60 3.98 -6.54
C ILE A 323 -38.71 4.27 -5.03
N PRO A 324 -39.42 5.33 -4.62
CA PRO A 324 -39.58 5.70 -3.21
C PRO A 324 -40.70 4.85 -2.58
N PHE A 325 -40.35 3.64 -2.14
CA PHE A 325 -41.16 2.84 -1.21
C PHE A 325 -40.55 2.78 0.18
#